data_AF-A0A7Z1QJZ0-F1
#
_entry.id   AF-A0A7Z1QJZ0-F1
#
_cell.length_a   1.000
_cell.length_b   1.000
_cell.length_c   1.000
_cell.angle_alpha   90.00
_cell.angle_beta   90.00
_cell.angle_gamma   90.00
#
_symmetry.space_group_name_H-M   'P 1'
#
loop_
_entity.id
_entity.type
_entity.pdbx_description
1 polymer ?
#
loop_
_entity_poly.entity_id
_entity_poly.type
_entity_poly.pdbx_seq_one_letter_code
_entity_poly.pdbx_strand_id
1 'polypeptide(L)' 'MKIKVEVNGLVYDSSNPKCKCILSDSQRKLFAFLQVLDGDVTKRYWGEYDHDAPEESIKEIMQWGGKWPSLPTAE' A
#
# COMPACT_ATOMS: atom_id res chain seq x y z
N MET A 1 7.36 6.98 -11.95
CA MET A 1 5.98 6.81 -12.47
C MET A 1 5.01 7.34 -11.42
N LYS A 2 3.98 8.08 -11.85
CA LYS A 2 2.90 8.50 -10.96
C LYS A 2 1.81 7.42 -11.01
N ILE A 3 1.67 6.66 -9.94
CA ILE A 3 0.61 5.67 -9.74
C ILE A 3 -0.47 6.29 -8.85
N LYS A 4 -1.73 6.16 -9.26
CA LYS A 4 -2.91 6.56 -8.48
C LYS A 4 -3.97 5.46 -8.57
N VAL A 5 -4.38 4.92 -7.43
CA VAL A 5 -5.36 3.83 -7.34
C VAL A 5 -6.44 4.22 -6.32
N GLU A 6 -7.70 3.98 -6.66
CA GLU A 6 -8.84 4.25 -5.79
C GLU A 6 -9.77 3.03 -5.74
N VAL A 7 -10.08 2.55 -4.53
CA VAL A 7 -10.91 1.36 -4.31
C VAL A 7 -11.70 1.53 -3.02
N ASN A 8 -13.03 1.39 -3.07
CA ASN A 8 -13.90 1.44 -1.88
C ASN A 8 -13.68 2.66 -0.96
N GLY A 9 -13.36 3.83 -1.54
CA GLY A 9 -13.06 5.06 -0.78
C GLY A 9 -11.63 5.15 -0.25
N LEU A 10 -10.81 4.12 -0.44
CA LEU A 10 -9.37 4.16 -0.21
C LEU A 10 -8.66 4.74 -1.42
N VAL A 11 -7.75 5.68 -1.19
CA VAL A 11 -6.96 6.35 -2.23
C VAL A 11 -5.48 6.13 -1.95
N TYR A 12 -4.78 5.54 -2.91
CA TYR A 12 -3.33 5.56 -2.99
C TYR A 12 -2.91 6.54 -4.09
N ASP A 13 -2.07 7.51 -3.76
CA ASP A 13 -1.49 8.43 -4.72
C ASP A 13 0.01 8.58 -4.45
N SER A 14 0.84 8.06 -5.35
CA SER A 14 2.31 8.11 -5.22
C SER A 14 2.91 9.53 -5.20
N SER A 15 2.16 10.55 -5.64
CA SER A 15 2.59 11.96 -5.54
C SER A 15 2.20 12.58 -4.20
N ASN A 16 1.33 11.94 -3.42
CA ASN A 16 0.91 12.41 -2.12
C ASN A 16 1.89 11.95 -1.03
N PRO A 17 2.49 12.86 -0.23
CA PRO A 17 3.45 12.50 0.81
C PRO A 17 2.83 11.66 1.95
N LYS A 18 1.50 11.68 2.11
CA LYS A 18 0.80 10.82 3.07
C LYS A 18 0.64 9.39 2.57
N CYS A 19 0.79 9.14 1.28
CA CYS A 19 0.79 7.79 0.72
C CYS A 19 2.21 7.26 0.63
N LYS A 20 2.39 5.98 0.97
CA LYS A 20 3.70 5.31 0.92
C LYS A 20 3.54 3.95 0.29
N CYS A 21 4.51 3.54 -0.51
CA CYS A 21 4.64 2.16 -0.98
C CYS A 21 6.07 1.74 -0.72
N ILE A 22 6.25 0.82 0.21
CA ILE A 22 7.55 0.29 0.59
C ILE A 22 7.60 -1.14 0.10
N LEU A 23 8.54 -1.43 -0.80
CA LEU A 23 8.74 -2.77 -1.33
C LEU A 23 9.73 -3.53 -0.45
N SER A 24 9.44 -4.79 -0.17
CA SER A 24 10.32 -5.69 0.53
C SER A 24 10.31 -7.05 -0.17
N ASP A 25 11.47 -7.52 -0.58
CA ASP A 25 11.61 -8.89 -1.05
C ASP A 25 11.73 -9.86 0.13
N SER A 26 11.15 -11.05 -0.02
CA SER A 26 11.30 -12.16 0.92
C SER A 26 10.98 -13.48 0.22
N GLN A 27 11.83 -14.49 0.39
CA GLN A 27 11.64 -15.84 -0.17
C GLN A 27 11.27 -15.85 -1.67
N ARG A 28 11.98 -15.05 -2.49
CA ARG A 28 11.75 -14.89 -3.94
C ARG A 28 10.39 -14.28 -4.32
N LYS A 29 9.64 -13.77 -3.36
CA LYS A 29 8.42 -12.99 -3.57
C LYS A 29 8.68 -11.54 -3.19
N LEU A 30 7.98 -10.63 -3.85
CA LEU A 30 8.03 -9.23 -3.54
C LEU A 30 6.72 -8.83 -2.84
N PHE A 31 6.84 -8.09 -1.75
CA PHE A 31 5.72 -7.59 -0.99
C PHE A 31 5.74 -6.07 -0.99
N ALA A 32 4.56 -5.46 -1.03
CA ALA A 32 4.41 -4.03 -0.85
C ALA A 32 3.67 -3.73 0.45
N PHE A 33 4.21 -2.79 1.21
CA PHE A 33 3.58 -2.17 2.37
C PHE A 33 3.07 -0.80 1.96
N LEU A 34 1.74 -0.68 1.89
CA LEU A 34 1.04 0.50 1.43
C LEU A 34 0.54 1.32 2.61
N GLN A 35 0.72 2.63 2.55
CA GLN A 35 -0.02 3.60 3.32
C GLN A 35 -0.95 4.35 2.36
N VAL A 36 -2.25 4.28 2.62
CA VAL A 36 -3.32 4.84 1.79
C VAL A 36 -4.21 5.77 2.61
N LEU A 37 -5.00 6.59 1.95
CA LEU A 37 -5.92 7.54 2.55
C LEU A 37 -7.35 7.03 2.48
N ASP A 38 -8.06 7.10 3.59
CA ASP A 38 -9.50 6.87 3.72
C ASP A 38 -10.11 8.21 4.18
N GLY A 39 -10.38 9.09 3.22
CA GLY A 39 -10.60 10.51 3.52
C GLY A 39 -9.36 11.15 4.17
N ASP A 40 -9.49 11.62 5.41
CA ASP A 40 -8.40 12.24 6.17
C ASP A 40 -7.56 11.23 6.99
N VAL A 41 -8.00 9.97 7.08
CA VAL A 41 -7.34 8.94 7.90
C VAL A 41 -6.37 8.13 7.07
N THR A 42 -5.15 7.94 7.56
CA THR A 42 -4.20 7.01 6.92
C THR A 42 -4.47 5.58 7.36
N LYS A 43 -4.68 4.67 6.41
CA LYS A 43 -4.73 3.22 6.64
C LYS A 43 -3.50 2.56 6.03
N ARG A 44 -3.14 1.37 6.53
CA ARG A 44 -1.98 0.63 6.05
C ARG A 44 -2.33 -0.81 5.75
N TYR A 45 -1.83 -1.27 4.60
CA TYR A 45 -2.08 -2.59 4.07
C TYR A 45 -0.77 -3.20 3.58
N TRP A 46 -0.72 -4.51 3.49
CA TRP A 46 0.41 -5.20 2.90
C TRP A 46 -0.02 -6.44 2.13
N GLY A 47 0.75 -6.83 1.13
CA GLY A 47 0.50 -8.04 0.36
C GLY A 47 1.53 -8.21 -0.76
N GLU A 48 1.33 -9.23 -1.59
CA GLU A 48 2.21 -9.53 -2.72
C GLU A 48 2.15 -8.40 -3.76
N TYR A 49 3.30 -8.11 -4.38
CA TYR A 49 3.44 -7.03 -5.34
C TYR A 49 4.20 -7.51 -6.58
N ASP A 50 3.65 -7.21 -7.74
CA ASP A 50 4.23 -7.50 -9.04
C ASP A 50 4.75 -6.21 -9.69
N HIS A 51 6.01 -6.23 -10.12
CA HIS A 51 6.64 -5.11 -10.82
C HIS A 51 6.08 -4.92 -12.24
N ASP A 52 5.64 -6.00 -12.89
CA ASP A 52 5.06 -5.95 -14.23
C ASP A 52 3.61 -5.42 -14.20
N ALA A 53 2.95 -5.52 -13.04
CA ALA A 53 1.57 -5.06 -12.84
C ALA A 53 1.41 -4.26 -11.51
N PRO A 54 2.03 -3.08 -11.39
CA PRO A 54 2.10 -2.35 -10.12
C PRO A 54 0.75 -1.78 -9.67
N GLU A 55 -0.08 -1.32 -10.61
CA GLU A 55 -1.39 -0.72 -10.30
C GLU A 55 -2.40 -1.78 -9.81
N GLU A 56 -2.47 -2.91 -10.50
CA GLU A 56 -3.32 -4.03 -10.11
C GLU A 56 -2.87 -4.63 -8.77
N SER A 57 -1.56 -4.79 -8.56
CA SER A 57 -1.02 -5.22 -7.26
C SER A 57 -1.46 -4.31 -6.12
N ILE A 58 -1.33 -2.99 -6.30
CA ILE A 58 -1.75 -2.00 -5.29
C ILE A 58 -3.25 -2.10 -5.01
N LYS A 59 -4.05 -2.23 -6.07
CA LYS A 59 -5.50 -2.38 -5.99
C LYS A 59 -5.90 -3.64 -5.20
N GLU A 60 -5.27 -4.77 -5.48
CA GLU A 60 -5.49 -6.04 -4.77
C GLU A 60 -5.09 -5.94 -3.30
N ILE A 61 -3.94 -5.34 -2.99
CA ILE A 61 -3.50 -5.13 -1.60
C ILE A 61 -4.48 -4.24 -0.84
N MET A 62 -5.00 -3.17 -1.47
CA MET A 62 -6.00 -2.29 -0.85
C MET A 62 -7.33 -3.01 -0.59
N GLN A 63 -7.70 -3.97 -1.43
CA GLN A 63 -8.98 -4.66 -1.34
C GLN A 63 -8.94 -5.90 -0.42
N TRP A 64 -7.87 -6.69 -0.52
CA TRP A 64 -7.75 -8.02 0.10
C TRP A 64 -6.49 -8.20 0.95
N GLY A 65 -5.58 -7.22 0.93
CA GLY A 65 -4.32 -7.29 1.66
C GLY A 65 -4.49 -7.33 3.18
N GLY A 66 -3.45 -7.81 3.85
CA GLY A 66 -3.39 -7.83 5.30
C GLY A 66 -3.33 -6.40 5.85
N LYS A 67 -4.00 -6.14 6.97
CA LYS A 67 -3.85 -4.87 7.69
C LYS A 67 -2.48 -4.83 8.35
N TRP A 68 -1.75 -3.74 8.12
CA TRP A 68 -0.48 -3.48 8.78
C TRP A 68 -0.73 -2.49 9.94
N PRO A 69 -0.62 -2.91 11.21
CA PRO A 69 -0.87 -2.01 12.33
C PRO A 69 0.16 -0.86 12.36
N SER A 70 -0.19 0.23 13.04
CA SER A 70 0.84 1.13 13.54
C SER A 70 1.69 0.36 14.53
N LEU A 71 2.96 0.14 14.18
CA LEU A 71 3.94 -0.24 15.18
C LEU A 71 3.89 0.83 16.28
N PRO A 72 3.90 0.45 17.57
CA PRO A 72 4.03 1.42 18.64
C PRO A 72 5.28 2.26 18.36
N THR A 73 5.15 3.58 18.44
CA THR A 73 6.33 4.43 18.55
C THR A 73 7.05 3.97 19.80
N ALA A 74 8.29 3.50 19.67
CA ALA A 74 9.13 3.22 20.83
C ALA A 74 9.12 4.48 21.70
N GLU A 75 8.64 4.34 22.94
CA GLU A 75 8.64 5.40 23.96
C GLU A 75 10.07 5.85 24.27
#